data_AF-A0AA43FGC1-F1
#
_entry.id   AF-A0AA43FGC1-F1
#
_cell.length_a   1.000
_cell.length_b   1.000
_cell.length_c   1.000
_cell.angle_alpha   90.00
_cell.angle_beta   90.00
_cell.angle_gamma   90.00
#
_symmetry.space_group_name_H-M   'P 1'
#
loop_
_entity.id
_entity.type
_entity.pdbx_description
1 polymer ?
#
loop_
_entity_poly.entity_id
_entity_poly.type
_entity_poly.pdbx_seq_one_letter_code
_entity_poly.pdbx_strand_id
1 'polypeptide(L)' 'MTKISVLAFLMIWFRWTFPRFREDQLQSVAWKVLVPLGLANIVATAIFKVVM' A
#
# COMPACT_ATOMS: atom_id res chain seq x y z
N MET A 1 6.79 5.30 -22.25
CA MET A 1 6.87 6.67 -21.68
C MET A 1 5.62 7.05 -20.88
N THR A 2 4.40 6.76 -21.36
CA THR A 2 3.12 7.14 -20.73
C THR A 2 2.93 6.65 -19.29
N LYS A 3 3.32 5.41 -18.97
CA LYS A 3 3.22 4.86 -17.61
C LYS A 3 4.03 5.65 -16.58
N ILE A 4 5.20 6.13 -17.00
CA ILE A 4 6.13 6.86 -16.13
C ILE A 4 5.61 8.28 -15.88
N SER A 5 5.12 8.96 -16.91
CA SER A 5 4.53 10.29 -16.77
C SER A 5 3.26 10.29 -15.91
N VAL A 6 2.41 9.27 -16.04
CA VAL A 6 1.24 9.10 -15.16
C VAL A 6 1.68 8.86 -13.71
N LEU A 7 2.64 7.98 -13.47
CA LEU A 7 3.13 7.71 -12.11
C LEU A 7 3.79 8.95 -11.48
N ALA A 8 4.57 9.70 -12.25
CA ALA A 8 5.19 10.95 -11.80
C ALA A 8 4.15 12.02 -11.46
N PHE A 9 3.10 12.16 -12.27
CA PHE A 9 1.98 13.06 -11.99
C PHE A 9 1.26 12.68 -10.69
N LEU A 10 0.96 11.38 -10.49
CA LEU A 10 0.33 10.88 -9.28
C LEU A 10 1.20 11.14 -8.03
N MET A 11 2.52 10.94 -8.13
CA MET A 11 3.45 11.18 -7.02
C MET A 11 3.49 12.65 -6.61
N ILE A 12 3.50 13.57 -7.58
CA ILE A 12 3.47 15.02 -7.32
C ILE A 12 2.12 15.43 -6.72
N TRP A 13 1.02 14.89 -7.26
CA TRP A 13 -0.33 15.17 -6.76
C TRP A 13 -0.57 14.67 -5.33
N PHE A 14 -0.08 13.47 -4.99
CA PHE A 14 -0.17 12.92 -3.64
C PHE A 14 0.60 13.78 -2.64
N ARG A 15 1.74 14.33 -3.04
CA ARG A 15 2.57 15.22 -2.21
C ARG A 15 1.92 16.59 -1.96
N TRP A 16 1.05 17.04 -2.87
CA TRP A 16 0.25 18.25 -2.70
C TRP A 16 -1.00 18.02 -1.83
N THR A 17 -1.61 16.84 -1.93
CA THR A 17 -2.84 16.49 -1.19
C THR A 17 -2.60 16.16 0.28
N PHE A 18 -1.42 15.64 0.63
CA PHE A 18 -1.09 15.22 2.00
C PHE A 18 -0.07 16.15 2.67
N PRO A 19 -0.50 17.08 3.55
CA PRO A 19 0.31 18.20 4.03
C PRO A 19 1.30 17.86 5.18
N ARG A 20 1.83 16.62 5.26
CA ARG A 20 2.65 16.01 6.34
C ARG A 20 1.83 15.18 7.32
N PHE A 21 1.90 13.86 7.15
CA PHE A 21 1.48 12.88 8.16
C PHE A 21 2.62 12.67 9.16
N ARG A 22 2.28 12.49 10.45
CA ARG A 22 3.26 12.13 11.48
C ARG A 22 3.77 10.72 11.20
N GLU A 23 5.08 10.50 11.36
CA GLU A 23 5.73 9.22 11.12
C GLU A 23 5.08 8.09 11.94
N ASP A 24 4.67 8.39 13.17
CA ASP A 24 3.95 7.45 14.05
C ASP A 24 2.55 7.08 13.56
N GLN A 25 1.83 8.00 12.89
CA GLN A 25 0.52 7.70 12.33
C GLN A 25 0.64 6.82 11.10
N LEU A 26 1.65 7.07 10.26
CA LEU A 26 1.96 6.20 9.13
C LEU A 26 2.30 4.79 9.62
N GLN A 27 3.14 4.69 10.66
CA GLN A 27 3.51 3.41 11.26
C GLN A 27 2.31 2.70 11.88
N SER A 28 1.44 3.42 12.59
CA SER A 28 0.22 2.81 13.15
C SER A 28 -0.70 2.26 12.07
N VAL A 29 -0.85 2.95 10.93
CA VAL A 29 -1.69 2.46 9.81
C VAL A 29 -1.01 1.28 9.11
N ALA A 30 0.29 1.35 8.90
CA ALA A 30 1.08 0.27 8.32
C ALA A 30 0.94 -1.02 9.15
N TRP A 31 1.16 -0.94 10.46
CA TRP A 31 1.20 -2.11 11.33
C TRP A 31 -0.18 -2.61 11.77
N LYS A 32 -1.19 -1.73 11.94
CA LYS A 32 -2.54 -2.19 12.32
C LYS A 32 -3.36 -2.69 11.14
N VAL A 33 -3.09 -2.22 9.92
CA VAL A 33 -3.97 -2.49 8.78
C VAL A 33 -3.20 -3.13 7.62
N LEU A 34 -2.12 -2.51 7.12
CA LEU A 34 -1.45 -3.02 5.92
C LEU A 34 -0.73 -4.36 6.14
N VAL A 35 -0.02 -4.50 7.26
CA VAL A 35 0.71 -5.74 7.60
C VAL A 35 -0.25 -6.93 7.78
N PRO A 36 -1.30 -6.87 8.61
CA PRO A 36 -2.22 -7.99 8.78
C PRO A 36 -2.98 -8.29 7.48
N LEU A 37 -3.34 -7.27 6.68
CA LEU A 37 -4.00 -7.48 5.39
C LEU A 37 -3.07 -8.16 4.37
N GLY A 38 -1.79 -7.80 4.35
CA GLY A 38 -0.78 -8.44 3.51
C GLY A 38 -0.56 -9.91 3.90
N LEU A 39 -0.45 -10.19 5.19
CA LEU A 39 -0.34 -11.55 5.72
C LEU A 39 -1.59 -12.38 5.40
N ALA A 40 -2.79 -11.81 5.54
CA ALA A 40 -4.03 -12.47 5.16
C ALA A 40 -4.07 -12.81 3.66
N ASN A 41 -3.58 -11.93 2.78
CA ASN A 41 -3.48 -12.21 1.35
C ASN A 41 -2.50 -13.35 1.06
N ILE A 42 -1.36 -13.41 1.74
CA ILE A 42 -0.38 -14.51 1.58
C ILE A 42 -1.01 -15.83 2.01
N VAL A 43 -1.68 -15.88 3.16
CA VAL A 43 -2.36 -17.09 3.64
C VAL A 43 -3.49 -17.48 2.68
N ALA A 44 -4.30 -16.54 2.22
CA ALA A 44 -5.38 -16.80 1.28
C ALA A 44 -4.88 -17.36 -0.05
N THR A 45 -3.83 -16.78 -0.62
CA THR A 45 -3.22 -17.28 -1.87
C THR A 45 -2.54 -18.64 -1.68
N ALA A 46 -1.90 -18.88 -0.54
CA ALA A 46 -1.32 -20.18 -0.19
C ALA A 46 -2.40 -21.27 -0.08
N ILE A 47 -3.50 -21.00 0.64
CA ILE A 47 -4.64 -21.93 0.75
C ILE A 47 -5.24 -22.18 -0.64
N PHE A 48 -5.50 -21.12 -1.41
CA PHE A 48 -6.09 -21.24 -2.73
C PHE A 48 -5.24 -22.12 -3.66
N LYS A 49 -3.91 -21.95 -3.66
CA LYS A 49 -2.98 -22.75 -4.47
C LYS A 49 -2.84 -24.21 -3.99
N VAL A 50 -3.12 -24.49 -2.71
CA VAL A 50 -3.04 -25.85 -2.15
C VAL A 50 -4.35 -26.61 -2.37
N VAL A 51 -5.49 -25.91 -2.31
CA VAL A 51 -6.82 -26.50 -2.47
C VAL A 51 -7.18 -26.72 -3.94
N MET A 52 -6.75 -25.82 -4.83
CA MET A 52 -6.88 -25.94 -6.28
C MET A 52 -5.68 -26.66 -6.87
#